data_AF-A0A378YUI8-F1
#
_entry.id   AF-A0A378YUI8-F1
#
_cell.length_a   1.000
_cell.length_b   1.000
_cell.length_c   1.000
_cell.angle_alpha   90.00
_cell.angle_beta   90.00
_cell.angle_gamma   90.00
#
_symmetry.space_group_name_H-M   'P 1'
#
loop_
_entity.id
_entity.type
_entity.pdbx_description
1 polymer ?
#
loop_
_entity_poly.entity_id
_entity_poly.type
_entity_poly.pdbx_seq_one_letter_code
_entity_poly.pdbx_strand_id
1 'polypeptide(L)'
;MNELTEDERVAVLTRAVYISLFSWRRALDSDPVDDDELQGWWGDSFPTVGGDQIGSRLWLLRRRTLTADTVRDAIAYAQEALAWLVDDEHAAAVDVQAERRGNDQLRMRVRIDLVDGDPLSLDIDDIWRVINAV
;
A
#
# COMPACT_ATOMS: atom_id res chain seq x y z
N MET A 1 -2.35 27.52 13.48
CA MET A 1 -2.12 26.09 13.23
C MET A 1 -0.62 25.94 13.14
N ASN A 2 0.02 25.13 14.00
CA ASN A 2 1.48 24.99 13.95
C ASN A 2 1.82 24.13 12.74
N GLU A 3 2.64 24.63 11.81
CA GLU A 3 3.14 23.82 10.70
C GLU A 3 3.97 22.67 11.26
N LEU A 4 3.78 21.47 10.71
CA LEU A 4 4.59 20.31 11.07
C LEU A 4 6.03 20.55 10.65
N THR A 5 6.98 20.18 11.50
CA THR A 5 8.39 20.10 11.11
C THR A 5 8.58 19.03 10.02
N GLU A 6 9.69 19.10 9.29
CA GLU A 6 10.01 18.13 8.24
C GLU A 6 10.05 16.69 8.77
N ASP A 7 10.71 16.48 9.92
CA ASP A 7 10.80 15.18 10.58
C ASP A 7 9.41 14.64 10.98
N GLU A 8 8.52 15.50 11.48
CA GLU A 8 7.14 15.12 11.81
C GLU A 8 6.34 14.75 10.56
N ARG A 9 6.49 15.50 9.46
CA ARG A 9 5.85 15.16 8.17
C ARG A 9 6.31 13.80 7.67
N VAL A 10 7.62 13.54 7.69
CA VAL A 10 8.20 12.25 7.29
C VAL A 10 7.64 11.11 8.15
N ALA A 11 7.55 11.31 9.47
CA ALA A 11 7.00 10.31 10.38
C ALA A 11 5.51 10.01 10.10
N VAL A 12 4.70 11.05 9.87
CA VAL A 12 3.27 10.90 9.55
C VAL A 12 3.08 10.17 8.22
N LEU A 13 3.78 10.57 7.16
CA LEU A 13 3.70 9.92 5.85
C LEU A 13 4.17 8.47 5.90
N THR A 14 5.26 8.20 6.62
CA THR A 14 5.74 6.83 6.84
C THR A 14 4.64 5.97 7.46
N ARG A 15 3.97 6.47 8.51
CA ARG A 15 2.87 5.74 9.16
C ARG A 15 1.68 5.55 8.22
N ALA A 16 1.32 6.58 7.44
CA ALA A 16 0.25 6.54 6.47
C ALA A 16 0.48 5.46 5.39
N VAL A 17 1.72 5.33 4.91
CA VAL A 17 2.12 4.27 3.96
C VAL A 17 1.96 2.90 4.58
N TYR A 18 2.48 2.67 5.80
CA TYR A 18 2.33 1.38 6.48
C TYR A 18 0.86 1.02 6.71
N ILE A 19 0.03 1.97 7.15
CA ILE A 19 -1.41 1.74 7.33
C ILE A 19 -2.07 1.37 5.99
N SER A 20 -1.74 2.08 4.92
CA SER A 20 -2.30 1.86 3.59
C SER A 20 -1.89 0.49 3.02
N LEU A 21 -0.64 0.06 3.20
CA LEU A 21 -0.18 -1.22 2.67
C LEU A 21 -0.64 -2.42 3.52
N PHE A 22 -0.74 -2.26 4.83
CA PHE A 22 -0.93 -3.37 5.78
C PHE A 22 -2.30 -3.40 6.46
N SER A 23 -3.23 -2.55 6.03
CA SER A 23 -4.67 -2.73 6.28
C SER A 23 -5.32 -3.39 5.07
N TRP A 24 -6.43 -4.09 5.28
CA TRP A 24 -7.14 -4.74 4.17
C TRP A 24 -8.10 -3.77 3.49
N ARG A 25 -7.86 -3.50 2.21
CA ARG A 25 -8.91 -2.97 1.33
C ARG A 25 -9.78 -4.13 0.85
N ARG A 26 -11.07 -3.87 0.72
CA ARG A 26 -12.04 -4.85 0.24
C ARG A 26 -11.70 -5.30 -1.19
N ALA A 27 -11.88 -6.59 -1.47
CA ALA A 27 -11.76 -7.13 -2.83
C ALA A 27 -12.85 -6.54 -3.75
N LEU A 28 -12.49 -6.36 -5.03
CA LEU A 28 -13.44 -6.02 -6.09
C LEU A 28 -14.19 -7.29 -6.54
N ASP A 29 -15.35 -7.10 -7.17
CA ASP A 29 -16.13 -8.20 -7.74
C ASP A 29 -15.36 -9.01 -8.80
N SER A 30 -14.33 -8.42 -9.40
CA SER A 30 -13.46 -9.06 -10.40
C SER A 30 -12.26 -9.79 -9.79
N ASP A 31 -12.00 -9.63 -8.49
CA ASP A 31 -10.85 -10.26 -7.86
C ASP A 31 -11.09 -11.76 -7.63
N PRO A 32 -10.04 -12.59 -7.75
CA PRO A 32 -10.16 -14.02 -7.51
C PRO A 32 -10.18 -14.29 -6.01
N VAL A 33 -11.37 -14.29 -5.41
CA VAL A 33 -11.58 -14.67 -4.02
C VAL A 33 -12.21 -16.06 -3.98
N ASP A 34 -11.57 -16.99 -3.28
CA ASP A 34 -12.01 -18.40 -3.21
C ASP A 34 -13.29 -18.57 -2.37
N ASP A 35 -13.53 -17.67 -1.41
CA ASP A 35 -14.62 -17.69 -0.43
C ASP A 35 -15.41 -16.35 -0.44
N ASP A 36 -16.50 -16.25 0.32
CA ASP A 36 -17.28 -15.00 0.50
C ASP A 36 -16.54 -13.91 1.32
N GLU A 37 -15.30 -14.18 1.75
CA GLU A 37 -14.52 -13.27 2.60
C GLU A 37 -13.78 -12.21 1.78
N LEU A 38 -14.47 -11.12 1.47
CA LEU A 38 -13.92 -10.01 0.67
C LEU A 38 -13.03 -9.05 1.47
N GLN A 39 -12.86 -9.29 2.77
CA GLN A 39 -12.15 -8.41 3.72
C GLN A 39 -12.64 -6.93 3.66
N GLY A 40 -11.89 -6.04 4.31
CA GLY A 40 -12.13 -4.60 4.25
C GLY A 40 -11.70 -3.87 5.52
N TRP A 41 -11.63 -2.54 5.42
CA TRP A 41 -11.35 -1.67 6.55
C TRP A 41 -12.65 -1.02 7.01
N TRP A 42 -12.93 -1.11 8.31
CA TRP A 42 -14.17 -0.57 8.87
C TRP A 42 -14.31 0.95 8.65
N GLY A 43 -13.19 1.68 8.49
CA GLY A 43 -13.17 3.11 8.22
C GLY A 43 -13.82 3.49 6.89
N ASP A 44 -13.80 2.60 5.90
CA ASP A 44 -14.42 2.82 4.59
C ASP A 44 -15.96 2.84 4.65
N SER A 45 -16.56 2.46 5.78
CA SER A 45 -18.01 2.59 6.01
C SER A 45 -18.45 4.02 6.35
N PHE A 46 -17.50 4.88 6.75
CA PHE A 46 -17.76 6.26 7.16
C PHE A 46 -16.69 7.21 6.60
N PRO A 47 -16.48 7.25 5.27
CA PRO A 47 -15.41 8.04 4.70
C PRO A 47 -15.80 9.53 4.73
N THR A 48 -14.80 10.40 4.93
CA THR A 48 -15.01 11.85 4.90
C THR A 48 -15.33 12.32 3.47
N VAL A 49 -14.65 11.75 2.48
CA VAL A 49 -14.94 11.93 1.05
C VAL A 49 -15.50 10.63 0.48
N GLY A 50 -16.61 10.71 -0.24
CA GLY A 50 -17.28 9.52 -0.75
C GLY A 50 -16.40 8.74 -1.73
N GLY A 51 -16.18 7.46 -1.46
CA GLY A 51 -15.36 6.57 -2.29
C GLY A 51 -13.92 6.39 -1.80
N ASP A 52 -13.49 7.14 -0.77
CA ASP A 52 -12.21 6.91 -0.12
C ASP A 52 -12.15 5.50 0.43
N GLN A 53 -11.05 4.83 0.10
CA GLN A 53 -10.75 3.50 0.61
C GLN A 53 -9.33 3.50 1.13
N ILE A 54 -9.11 3.00 2.34
CA ILE A 54 -7.76 2.77 2.85
C ILE A 54 -7.48 1.27 2.93
N GLY A 55 -6.20 0.93 2.86
CA GLY A 55 -5.75 -0.44 2.83
C GLY A 55 -5.38 -0.88 1.42
N SER A 56 -4.90 -2.11 1.34
CA SER A 56 -4.45 -2.71 0.10
C SER A 56 -5.10 -4.07 -0.11
N ARG A 57 -5.19 -4.45 -1.38
CA ARG A 57 -5.56 -5.80 -1.82
C ARG A 57 -4.38 -6.77 -1.86
N LEU A 58 -3.22 -6.40 -1.31
CA LEU A 58 -2.04 -7.27 -1.16
C LEU A 58 -2.34 -8.62 -0.47
N TRP A 59 -3.38 -8.69 0.37
CA TRP A 59 -3.83 -9.92 1.00
C TRP A 59 -4.36 -10.96 -0.01
N LEU A 60 -4.81 -10.55 -1.20
CA LEU A 60 -5.18 -11.47 -2.29
C LEU A 60 -4.00 -12.29 -2.82
N LEU A 61 -2.77 -11.88 -2.48
CA LEU A 61 -1.56 -12.60 -2.87
C LEU A 61 -1.21 -13.75 -1.93
N ARG A 62 -1.95 -13.92 -0.84
CA ARG A 62 -1.82 -15.05 0.08
C ARG A 62 -1.95 -16.37 -0.67
N ARG A 63 -1.10 -17.34 -0.32
CA ARG A 63 -1.10 -18.70 -0.89
C ARG A 63 -0.85 -18.76 -2.41
N ARG A 64 -0.64 -17.64 -3.10
CA ARG A 64 -0.20 -17.62 -4.50
C ARG A 64 1.28 -17.95 -4.59
N THR A 65 1.71 -18.58 -5.67
CA THR A 65 3.15 -18.76 -5.95
C THR A 65 3.77 -17.41 -6.30
N LEU A 66 4.99 -17.14 -5.82
CA LEU A 66 5.71 -15.91 -6.11
C LEU A 66 6.27 -15.93 -7.55
N THR A 67 5.47 -15.47 -8.50
CA THR A 67 5.77 -15.39 -9.94
C THR A 67 5.92 -13.95 -10.40
N ALA A 68 6.32 -13.73 -11.65
CA ALA A 68 6.36 -12.37 -12.23
C ALA A 68 4.98 -11.70 -12.21
N ASP A 69 3.90 -12.47 -12.42
CA ASP A 69 2.52 -11.95 -12.38
C ASP A 69 2.16 -11.52 -10.96
N THR A 70 2.48 -12.33 -9.95
CA THR A 70 2.28 -11.98 -8.54
C THR A 70 3.05 -10.71 -8.14
N VAL A 71 4.25 -10.50 -8.68
CA VAL A 71 5.03 -9.26 -8.46
C VAL A 71 4.34 -8.05 -9.11
N ARG A 72 3.81 -8.20 -10.33
CA ARG A 72 3.05 -7.13 -11.00
C ARG A 72 1.78 -6.77 -10.22
N ASP A 73 1.05 -7.77 -9.74
CA ASP A 73 -0.14 -7.58 -8.92
C ASP A 73 0.21 -6.87 -7.60
N ALA A 74 1.33 -7.24 -6.96
CA ALA A 74 1.80 -6.58 -5.73
C ALA A 74 2.08 -5.09 -5.94
N ILE A 75 2.71 -4.73 -7.06
CA ILE A 75 2.95 -3.33 -7.43
C ILE A 75 1.61 -2.62 -7.65
N ALA A 76 0.71 -3.20 -8.44
CA ALA A 76 -0.59 -2.60 -8.73
C ALA A 76 -1.43 -2.36 -7.45
N TYR A 77 -1.51 -3.35 -6.56
CA TYR A 77 -2.26 -3.22 -5.31
C TYR A 77 -1.63 -2.23 -4.32
N ALA A 78 -0.30 -2.09 -4.32
CA ALA A 78 0.37 -1.09 -3.49
C ALA A 78 0.23 0.33 -4.07
N GLN A 79 0.31 0.49 -5.40
CA GLN A 79 0.02 1.77 -6.06
C GLN A 79 -1.41 2.23 -5.79
N GLU A 80 -2.38 1.33 -5.92
CA GLU A 80 -3.80 1.61 -5.65
C GLU A 80 -4.04 2.01 -4.18
N ALA A 81 -3.32 1.39 -3.25
CA ALA A 81 -3.44 1.68 -1.82
C ALA A 81 -2.85 3.06 -1.44
N LEU A 82 -1.91 3.57 -2.24
CA LEU A 82 -1.18 4.81 -1.96
C LEU A 82 -1.62 5.99 -2.84
N ALA A 83 -2.51 5.77 -3.81
CA ALA A 83 -3.00 6.80 -4.73
C ALA A 83 -3.57 8.02 -4.00
N TRP A 84 -4.26 7.80 -2.88
CA TRP A 84 -4.86 8.88 -2.07
C TRP A 84 -3.83 9.91 -1.59
N LEU A 85 -2.56 9.54 -1.42
CA LEU A 85 -1.51 10.51 -1.05
C LEU A 85 -1.33 11.58 -2.13
N VAL A 86 -1.56 11.25 -3.40
CA VAL A 86 -1.51 12.20 -4.51
C VAL A 86 -2.85 12.90 -4.68
N ASP A 87 -3.96 12.15 -4.61
CA ASP A 87 -5.31 12.69 -4.79
C ASP A 87 -5.65 13.76 -3.72
N ASP A 88 -5.15 13.59 -2.49
CA ASP A 88 -5.32 14.53 -1.38
C ASP A 88 -4.17 15.56 -1.27
N GLU A 89 -3.32 15.66 -2.29
CA GLU A 89 -2.22 16.64 -2.40
C GLU A 89 -1.14 16.50 -1.30
N HIS A 90 -1.03 15.35 -0.64
CA HIS A 90 0.05 15.07 0.31
C HIS A 90 1.40 14.75 -0.37
N ALA A 91 1.37 14.28 -1.60
CA ALA A 91 2.52 13.95 -2.44
C ALA A 91 2.29 14.41 -3.88
N ALA A 92 3.38 14.78 -4.57
CA ALA A 92 3.32 15.07 -6.01
C ALA A 92 3.29 13.80 -6.85
N ALA A 93 3.95 12.73 -6.40
CA ALA A 93 3.93 11.42 -7.04
C ALA A 93 4.26 10.30 -6.05
N VAL A 94 3.79 9.09 -6.35
CA VAL A 94 4.17 7.85 -5.67
C VAL A 94 4.64 6.84 -6.71
N ASP A 95 5.86 6.34 -6.55
CA ASP A 95 6.42 5.25 -7.34
C ASP A 95 6.58 4.01 -6.47
N VAL A 96 6.10 2.87 -6.97
CA VAL A 96 6.21 1.58 -6.28
C VAL A 96 6.96 0.61 -7.15
N GLN A 97 8.00 0.03 -6.58
CA GLN A 97 8.82 -0.99 -7.22
C GLN A 97 8.82 -2.23 -6.34
N ALA A 98 8.76 -3.42 -6.96
CA ALA A 98 8.92 -4.66 -6.25
C ALA A 98 9.84 -5.61 -7.01
N GLU A 99 10.68 -6.32 -6.27
CA GLU A 99 11.62 -7.29 -6.83
C GLU A 99 11.56 -8.60 -6.03
N ARG A 100 11.49 -9.71 -6.76
CA ARG A 100 11.62 -11.04 -6.17
C ARG A 100 13.07 -11.33 -5.84
N ARG A 101 13.35 -11.74 -4.61
CA ARG A 101 14.65 -12.25 -4.16
C ARG A 101 14.50 -13.74 -3.85
N GLY A 102 15.23 -14.59 -4.58
CA GLY A 102 15.07 -16.05 -4.45
C GLY A 102 13.67 -16.52 -4.85
N ASN A 103 13.10 -17.43 -4.05
CA ASN A 103 11.80 -18.06 -4.33
C ASN A 103 10.69 -17.61 -3.38
N ASP A 104 11.02 -16.93 -2.29
CA ASP A 104 10.14 -16.72 -1.14
C ASP A 104 10.24 -15.31 -0.52
N GLN A 105 11.03 -14.41 -1.09
CA GLN A 105 11.10 -13.02 -0.63
C GLN A 105 10.68 -12.04 -1.72
N LEU A 106 9.86 -11.07 -1.34
CA LEU A 106 9.47 -9.94 -2.17
C LEU A 106 9.88 -8.65 -1.47
N ARG A 107 10.90 -7.97 -2.01
CA ARG A 107 11.27 -6.64 -1.55
C ARG A 107 10.40 -5.61 -2.27
N MET A 108 9.87 -4.65 -1.54
CA MET A 108 9.11 -3.53 -2.08
C MET A 108 9.78 -2.23 -1.69
N ARG A 109 9.91 -1.30 -2.64
CA ARG A 109 10.30 0.08 -2.39
C ARG A 109 9.15 0.99 -2.78
N VAL A 110 8.79 1.89 -1.86
CA VAL A 110 7.87 2.99 -2.11
C VAL A 110 8.68 4.27 -2.09
N ARG A 111 8.63 5.04 -3.18
CA ARG A 111 9.19 6.38 -3.26
C ARG A 111 8.05 7.38 -3.36
N ILE A 112 8.11 8.41 -2.52
CA ILE A 112 7.13 9.49 -2.47
C ILE A 112 7.88 10.77 -2.80
N ASP A 113 7.55 11.38 -3.93
CA ASP A 113 8.04 12.71 -4.26
C ASP A 113 7.11 13.71 -3.56
N LEU A 114 7.63 14.41 -2.55
CA LEU A 114 6.89 15.40 -1.78
C LEU A 114 6.64 16.65 -2.64
N VAL A 115 5.50 17.32 -2.42
CA VAL A 115 5.19 18.61 -3.05
C VAL A 115 6.28 19.64 -2.72
N ASP A 116 6.72 19.61 -1.46
CA ASP A 116 7.84 20.40 -0.93
C ASP A 116 8.73 19.52 -0.04
N GLY A 117 10.02 19.48 -0.34
CA GLY A 117 11.04 18.76 0.42
C GLY A 117 11.76 17.66 -0.37
N ASP A 118 12.62 16.92 0.33
CA ASP A 118 13.32 15.79 -0.26
C ASP A 118 12.38 14.57 -0.41
N PRO A 119 12.58 13.74 -1.45
CA PRO A 119 11.78 12.54 -1.66
C PRO A 119 11.95 11.54 -0.53
N LEU A 120 10.84 11.02 -0.01
CA LEU A 120 10.83 9.96 1.00
C LEU A 120 10.91 8.60 0.30
N SER A 121 11.86 7.77 0.70
CA SER A 121 11.95 6.38 0.24
C SER A 121 11.80 5.42 1.41
N LEU A 122 10.90 4.45 1.25
CA LEU A 122 10.61 3.40 2.21
C LEU A 122 10.95 2.06 1.58
N ASP A 123 11.88 1.33 2.18
CA ASP A 123 12.26 -0.02 1.79
C ASP A 123 11.61 -1.03 2.74
N ILE A 124 10.81 -1.94 2.18
CA ILE A 124 10.18 -3.06 2.88
C ILE A 124 10.90 -4.31 2.39
N ASP A 125 11.77 -4.87 3.23
CA ASP A 125 12.68 -5.96 2.85
C ASP A 125 11.96 -7.24 2.44
N ASP A 126 10.85 -7.56 3.11
CA ASP A 126 10.08 -8.77 2.83
C ASP A 126 8.58 -8.56 3.10
N ILE A 127 7.88 -8.03 2.10
CA ILE A 127 6.43 -7.89 2.15
C ILE A 127 5.73 -9.26 2.04
N TRP A 128 6.39 -10.23 1.41
CA TRP A 128 5.86 -11.58 1.19
C TRP A 128 5.59 -12.30 2.51
N ARG A 129 6.52 -12.15 3.47
CA ARG A 129 6.34 -12.67 4.82
C ARG A 129 5.14 -12.08 5.54
N VAL A 130 4.88 -10.78 5.40
CA VAL A 130 3.72 -10.13 6.05
C VAL A 130 2.41 -10.62 5.44
N ILE A 131 2.36 -10.71 4.10
CA ILE A 131 1.19 -11.20 3.38
C ILE A 131 0.77 -12.59 3.87
N ASN A 132 1.74 -13.49 4.11
CA ASN A 132 1.50 -14.87 4.51
C ASN A 132 1.48 -15.11 6.04
N ALA A 133 1.65 -14.08 6.88
CA ALA A 133 1.72 -14.23 8.35
C ALA A 133 0.35 -14.19 9.06
N VAL A 134 -0.70 -13.84 8.34
CA VAL A 134 -2.04 -13.50 8.84
C VAL A 134 -3.11 -14.10 7.93
#